data_AF-A0AAN3NZF4-F1
#
_entry.id   AF-A0AAN3NZF4-F1
#
_cell.length_a   1.000
_cell.length_b   1.000
_cell.length_c   1.000
_cell.angle_alpha   90.00
_cell.angle_beta   90.00
_cell.angle_gamma   90.00
#
_symmetry.space_group_name_H-M   'P 1'
#
loop_
_entity.id
_entity.type
_entity.pdbx_description
1 polymer ?
#
loop_
_entity_poly.entity_id
_entity_poly.type
_entity_poly.pdbx_seq_one_letter_code
_entity_poly.pdbx_strand_id
1 'polypeptide(L)' 'MQRLATIAPPQVHEMWALLSQIPDPEIPVLTITDLGMVRNVTQMGEGWVIGFTPTYSGCPATEHLIGAIR' A
#
# COMPACT_ATOMS: atom_id res chain seq x y z
N MET A 1 21.84 3.68 -25.68
CA MET A 1 20.47 3.10 -25.76
C MET A 1 19.77 3.39 -24.44
N GLN A 2 18.98 4.45 -24.37
CA GLN A 2 18.15 4.71 -23.19
C GLN A 2 16.95 3.76 -23.23
N ARG A 3 16.86 2.88 -22.23
CA ARG A 3 15.69 2.04 -21.99
C ARG A 3 14.57 3.00 -21.57
N LEU A 4 13.56 3.20 -22.42
CA LEU A 4 12.35 3.90 -22.01
C LEU A 4 11.74 3.06 -20.87
N ALA A 5 11.69 3.62 -19.67
CA ALA A 5 11.02 2.99 -18.55
C ALA A 5 9.51 3.06 -18.81
N THR A 6 8.85 1.90 -18.85
CA THR A 6 7.39 1.84 -18.89
C THR A 6 6.86 2.49 -17.62
N ILE A 7 6.08 3.56 -17.77
CA ILE A 7 5.41 4.24 -16.66
C ILE A 7 4.23 3.37 -16.21
N ALA A 8 4.00 3.29 -14.91
CA ALA A 8 2.87 2.55 -14.35
C ALA A 8 1.52 3.11 -14.87
N PRO A 9 0.51 2.27 -15.08
CA PRO A 9 -0.81 2.72 -15.51
C PRO A 9 -1.46 3.61 -14.42
N PRO A 10 -2.36 4.55 -14.80
CA PRO A 10 -2.93 5.53 -13.87
C PRO A 10 -3.69 4.88 -12.70
N GLN A 11 -4.27 3.70 -12.89
CA GLN A 11 -4.99 2.98 -11.84
C GLN A 11 -4.08 2.57 -10.67
N VAL A 12 -2.77 2.38 -10.91
CA VAL A 12 -1.81 2.16 -9.83
C VAL A 12 -1.74 3.41 -8.94
N HIS A 13 -1.71 4.60 -9.54
CA HIS A 13 -1.68 5.85 -8.78
C HIS A 13 -2.98 6.07 -7.98
N GLU A 14 -4.14 5.77 -8.57
CA GLU A 14 -5.42 5.81 -7.87
C GLU A 14 -5.44 4.89 -6.65
N MET A 15 -4.90 3.67 -6.79
CA MET A 15 -4.80 2.74 -5.67
C MET A 15 -3.87 3.25 -4.56
N TRP A 16 -2.73 3.85 -4.91
CA TRP A 16 -1.87 4.51 -3.91
C TRP A 16 -2.60 5.64 -3.16
N ALA A 17 -3.43 6.42 -3.85
CA ALA A 17 -4.23 7.48 -3.24
C ALA A 17 -5.35 6.95 -2.32
N LEU A 18 -5.87 5.74 -2.59
CA LEU A 18 -6.79 5.06 -1.68
C LEU A 18 -6.05 4.55 -0.44
N LEU A 19 -4.90 3.90 -0.62
CA LEU A 19 -4.09 3.37 0.49
C LEU A 19 -3.55 4.48 1.40
N SER A 20 -3.29 5.68 0.88
CA SER A 20 -2.88 6.84 1.68
C SER A 20 -4.01 7.43 2.54
N GLN A 21 -5.22 6.88 2.49
CA GLN A 21 -6.31 7.29 3.38
C GLN A 21 -6.43 6.40 4.62
N ILE A 22 -5.64 5.33 4.73
CA ILE A 22 -5.67 4.41 5.86
C ILE A 22 -4.67 4.92 6.92
N PRO A 23 -5.13 5.53 8.02
CA PRO A 23 -4.27 5.99 9.09
C PRO A 23 -3.74 4.81 9.90
N ASP A 24 -2.58 4.98 10.52
CA ASP A 24 -2.11 4.06 11.55
C ASP A 24 -2.95 4.23 12.84
N PRO A 25 -3.44 3.14 13.46
CA PRO A 25 -4.28 3.22 14.65
C PRO A 25 -3.53 3.70 15.90
N GLU A 26 -2.21 3.57 15.94
CA GLU A 26 -1.36 4.02 17.06
C GLU A 26 -0.86 5.45 16.84
N ILE A 27 -0.60 5.84 15.58
CA ILE A 27 -0.12 7.17 15.18
C ILE A 27 -1.07 7.76 14.10
N PRO A 28 -2.23 8.32 14.48
CA PRO A 28 -3.28 8.74 13.54
C PRO A 28 -2.91 9.86 12.55
N VAL A 29 -1.75 10.49 12.74
CA VAL A 29 -1.22 11.54 11.84
C VAL A 29 -0.38 10.97 10.69
N LEU A 30 -0.07 9.67 10.73
CA LEU A 30 0.66 8.95 9.69
C LEU A 30 -0.23 7.88 9.07
N THR A 31 -0.02 7.60 7.79
CA THR A 31 -0.74 6.57 7.03
C THR A 31 0.13 5.36 6.77
N ILE A 32 -0.47 4.24 6.37
CA ILE A 32 0.28 3.03 5.99
C ILE A 32 1.25 3.28 4.82
N THR A 33 0.98 4.27 3.97
CA THR A 33 1.89 4.69 2.90
C THR A 33 3.02 5.57 3.41
N ASP A 34 2.76 6.47 4.38
CA ASP A 34 3.79 7.31 5.00
C ASP A 34 4.80 6.48 5.78
N LEU A 35 4.32 5.45 6.48
CA LEU A 35 5.14 4.48 7.21
C LEU A 35 5.89 3.51 6.28
N GLY A 36 5.64 3.57 4.98
CA GLY A 36 6.24 2.69 3.99
C GLY A 36 5.83 1.23 4.15
N MET A 37 4.68 0.95 4.78
CA MET A 37 4.19 -0.42 4.92
C MET A 37 3.74 -0.98 3.56
N VAL A 38 3.26 -0.13 2.65
CA VAL A 38 2.95 -0.49 1.26
C VAL A 38 4.23 -0.44 0.41
N ARG A 39 4.60 -1.55 -0.21
CA ARG A 39 5.83 -1.73 -1.00
C ARG A 39 5.58 -1.76 -2.49
N ASN A 40 4.46 -2.31 -2.91
CA ASN A 40 4.06 -2.34 -4.32
C ASN A 40 2.54 -2.46 -4.43
N VAL A 41 2.05 -2.08 -5.61
CA VAL A 41 0.67 -2.25 -6.03
C VAL A 41 0.69 -2.78 -7.45
N THR A 42 0.13 -3.95 -7.68
CA THR A 42 0.13 -4.62 -8.98
C THR A 42 -1.27 -5.09 -9.33
N GLN A 43 -1.75 -4.76 -10.53
CA GLN A 43 -3.03 -5.27 -11.00
C GLN A 43 -2.93 -6.77 -11.29
N MET A 44 -3.90 -7.55 -10.83
CA MET A 44 -3.97 -8.99 -11.06
C MET A 44 -5.41 -9.43 -11.32
N GLY A 45 -5.72 -9.72 -12.58
CA GLY A 45 -7.09 -10.03 -13.01
C GLY A 45 -8.03 -8.85 -12.77
N GLU A 46 -9.14 -9.11 -12.09
CA GLU A 46 -10.13 -8.09 -11.70
C GLU A 46 -9.76 -7.34 -10.40
N GLY A 47 -8.67 -7.75 -9.74
CA GLY A 47 -8.26 -7.21 -8.44
C GLY A 47 -6.83 -6.67 -8.42
N TRP A 48 -6.34 -6.46 -7.19
CA TRP A 48 -5.04 -5.86 -6.92
C TRP A 48 -4.27 -6.69 -5.89
N VAL A 49 -2.97 -6.84 -6.14
CA VAL A 49 -2.01 -7.38 -5.17
C VAL A 49 -1.24 -6.21 -4.58
N ILE A 50 -1.28 -6.12 -3.26
CA ILE A 50 -0.61 -5.07 -2.49
C ILE A 50 0.49 -5.74 -1.66
N GLY A 51 1.74 -5.37 -1.93
CA GLY A 51 2.87 -5.78 -1.11
C GLY A 51 2.84 -5.02 0.21
N PHE A 52 2.62 -5.72 1.33
CA PHE A 52 2.53 -5.11 2.67
C PHE A 52 3.65 -5.63 3.58
N THR A 53 4.28 -4.75 4.35
CA THR A 53 5.31 -5.11 5.33
C THR A 53 5.09 -4.31 6.61
N PRO A 54 4.71 -4.94 7.73
CA PRO A 54 4.57 -4.24 8.99
C PRO A 54 5.94 -3.73 9.48
N THR A 55 5.91 -2.77 10.41
CA THR A 55 7.12 -2.21 11.02
C THR A 55 7.95 -3.26 11.76
N TYR A 56 7.29 -4.27 12.34
CA TYR A 56 7.93 -5.43 12.95
C TYR A 56 7.08 -6.70 12.84
N SER A 57 7.74 -7.84 12.98
CA SER A 57 7.09 -9.15 12.97
C SER A 57 6.20 -9.35 14.20
N GLY A 58 4.91 -9.61 13.99
CA GLY A 58 3.95 -9.81 15.08
C GLY A 58 3.29 -8.52 15.57
N CYS A 59 3.30 -7.45 14.76
CA CYS A 59 2.56 -6.23 15.08
C CYS A 59 1.05 -6.52 15.23
N PRO A 60 0.43 -6.22 16.39
CA PRO A 60 -0.97 -6.54 16.65
C PRO A 60 -1.92 -5.75 15.74
N ALA A 61 -1.50 -4.55 15.28
CA ALA A 61 -2.28 -3.74 14.35
C ALA A 61 -2.34 -4.33 12.93
N THR A 62 -1.49 -5.31 12.59
CA THR A 62 -1.40 -5.86 11.23
C THR A 62 -2.75 -6.38 10.72
N GLU A 63 -3.49 -7.13 11.55
CA GLU A 63 -4.79 -7.69 11.16
C GLU A 63 -5.83 -6.59 10.94
N HIS A 64 -5.83 -5.56 11.78
CA HIS A 64 -6.71 -4.40 11.64
C HIS A 64 -6.41 -3.65 10.33
N LEU A 65 -5.14 -3.40 10.04
CA LEU A 65 -4.70 -2.71 8.82
C LEU A 65 -5.00 -3.51 7.55
N ILE A 66 -4.76 -4.83 7.56
CA ILE A 66 -5.14 -5.71 6.43
C ILE A 66 -6.66 -5.72 6.23
N GLY A 67 -7.43 -5.68 7.32
CA GLY A 67 -8.87 -5.54 7.27
C GLY A 67 -9.33 -4.25 6.59
N ALA A 68 -8.64 -3.13 6.84
CA ALA A 68 -8.93 -1.84 6.24
C ALA A 68 -8.58 -1.73 4.74
N ILE A 69 -7.72 -2.63 4.23
CA ILE A 69 -7.32 -2.68 2.82
C ILE A 69 -8.36 -3.41 1.95
N ARG A 70 -9.17 -4.30 2.54
CA ARG A 70 -10.20 -5.06 1.82
C ARG A 70 -11.38 -4.21 1.43
#